data_AF-A0A1F6ASC8-F1
#
_entry.id   AF-A0A1F6ASC8-F1
#
_cell.length_a   1.000
_cell.length_b   1.000
_cell.length_c   1.000
_cell.angle_alpha   90.00
_cell.angle_beta   90.00
_cell.angle_gamma   90.00
#
_symmetry.space_group_name_H-M   'P 1'
#
loop_
_entity.id
_entity.type
_entity.pdbx_description
1 polymer ?
#
loop_
_entity_poly.entity_id
_entity_poly.type
_entity_poly.pdbx_seq_one_letter_code
_entity_poly.pdbx_strand_id
1 'polypeptide(L)'
;MTSTVVQDLIAKTFRELSQPTKPIQRSRISTTPNGYIHLVAWSNASLLRLFIRRFTETLSKSEYRLKAQTDDAARSVVANIEEGFARPTTNEYLTFLGYSQASLIEVKGDIQRSSQDGLLPSIPGSSIAGLGIDLKPWHEALKNSVISRPKGVYRNLEEPKGKNQEPQHIYTAVAEPHTIQTPLKSFTFLYSPVDNLRASQLTYEVFIELINKTDWHLRRLVESLEDKLNRDQKFYQVERARIRSNVKMR
;
A
#
# COMPACT_ATOMS: atom_id res chain seq x y z
N MET A 1 8.30 57.10 22.84
CA MET A 1 7.96 55.86 23.56
C MET A 1 7.52 54.85 22.53
N THR A 2 8.23 53.72 22.36
CA THR A 2 7.78 52.66 21.45
C THR A 2 6.45 52.12 21.94
N SER A 3 5.45 52.06 21.05
CA SER A 3 4.14 51.49 21.34
C SER A 3 4.30 50.12 21.99
N THR A 4 3.54 49.85 23.06
CA THR A 4 3.52 48.58 23.78
C THR A 4 3.33 47.39 22.84
N VAL A 5 2.53 47.58 21.79
CA VAL A 5 2.31 46.61 20.72
C VAL A 5 3.61 46.24 20.00
N VAL A 6 4.49 47.22 19.73
CA VAL A 6 5.77 46.99 19.07
C VAL A 6 6.72 46.21 19.99
N GLN A 7 6.71 46.49 21.29
CA GLN A 7 7.51 45.72 22.25
C GLN A 7 7.03 44.28 22.39
N ASP A 8 5.72 44.05 22.40
CA ASP A 8 5.12 42.71 22.44
C ASP A 8 5.43 41.90 21.17
N LEU A 9 5.37 42.55 20.00
CA LEU A 9 5.77 41.94 18.73
C LEU A 9 7.26 41.57 18.73
N ILE A 10 8.13 42.47 19.19
CA ILE A 10 9.56 42.21 19.31
C ILE A 10 9.82 41.03 20.26
N ALA A 11 9.19 41.00 21.42
CA ALA A 11 9.31 39.90 22.39
C ALA A 11 8.79 38.57 21.82
N LYS A 12 7.69 38.60 21.07
CA LYS A 12 7.16 37.43 20.37
C LYS A 12 8.12 36.92 19.29
N THR A 13 8.68 37.82 18.48
CA THR A 13 9.66 37.46 17.43
C THR A 13 10.93 36.89 18.03
N PHE A 14 11.48 37.48 19.09
CA PHE A 14 12.63 36.90 19.80
C PHE A 14 12.31 35.54 20.43
N ARG A 15 11.09 35.36 20.95
CA ARG A 15 10.63 34.05 21.45
C ARG A 15 10.50 33.02 20.34
N GLU A 16 10.06 33.41 19.14
CA GLU A 16 9.96 32.52 17.98
C GLU A 16 11.34 32.15 17.42
N LEU A 17 12.25 33.12 17.29
CA LEU A 17 13.63 32.92 16.83
C LEU A 17 14.49 32.11 17.81
N SER A 18 14.20 32.19 19.12
CA SER A 18 14.88 31.39 20.15
C SER A 18 14.28 29.99 20.33
N GLN A 19 13.17 29.66 19.67
CA GLN A 19 12.71 28.28 19.67
C GLN A 19 13.64 27.44 18.80
N PRO A 20 13.92 26.18 19.18
CA PRO A 20 14.59 25.26 18.28
C PRO A 20 13.76 25.15 17.00
N THR A 21 14.44 25.11 15.86
CA THR A 21 13.82 24.80 14.57
C THR A 21 12.95 23.56 14.74
N LYS A 22 11.66 23.68 14.40
CA LYS A 22 10.76 22.50 14.38
C LYS A 22 11.49 21.45 13.54
N PRO A 23 11.78 20.26 14.07
CA PRO A 23 12.42 19.22 13.28
C PRO A 23 11.57 19.01 12.04
N ILE A 24 12.20 19.05 10.86
CA ILE A 24 11.53 18.78 9.59
C ILE A 24 10.81 17.45 9.79
N GLN A 25 9.51 17.41 9.53
CA GLN A 25 8.67 16.22 9.70
C GLN A 25 9.09 15.14 8.70
N ARG A 26 10.23 14.50 8.93
CA ARG A 26 10.71 13.30 8.23
C ARG A 26 10.80 12.19 9.26
N SER A 27 9.70 11.92 9.97
CA SER A 27 9.62 10.78 10.92
C SER A 27 9.70 9.43 10.19
N ARG A 28 9.52 9.45 8.86
CA ARG A 28 9.78 8.34 7.95
C ARG A 28 10.70 8.83 6.83
N ILE A 29 12.00 8.60 6.99
CA ILE A 29 12.91 8.52 5.84
C ILE A 29 12.94 7.05 5.47
N SER A 30 12.16 6.65 4.47
CA SER A 30 12.24 5.27 4.00
C SER A 30 13.65 5.04 3.43
N THR A 31 14.40 4.13 4.03
CA THR A 31 15.74 3.74 3.54
C THR A 31 15.66 2.85 2.30
N THR A 32 14.47 2.32 2.00
CA THR A 32 14.20 1.49 0.82
C THR A 32 12.88 1.90 0.17
N PRO A 33 12.78 1.92 -1.17
CA PRO A 33 11.53 2.26 -1.85
C PRO A 33 10.42 1.22 -1.62
N ASN A 34 10.78 -0.03 -1.30
CA ASN A 34 9.86 -1.17 -1.28
C ASN A 34 9.67 -1.81 0.10
N GLY A 35 9.95 -1.11 1.21
CA GLY A 35 9.89 -1.74 2.54
C GLY A 35 8.50 -2.26 2.95
N TYR A 36 7.43 -1.83 2.27
CA TYR A 36 6.08 -2.38 2.44
C TYR A 36 5.97 -3.87 2.11
N ILE A 37 6.88 -4.44 1.30
CA ILE A 37 6.85 -5.87 0.93
C ILE A 37 7.07 -6.82 2.12
N HIS A 38 7.56 -6.29 3.25
CA HIS A 38 7.76 -7.03 4.49
C HIS A 38 6.53 -7.01 5.40
N LEU A 39 5.48 -6.26 5.02
CA LEU A 39 4.26 -6.16 5.82
C LEU A 39 3.36 -7.36 5.52
N VAL A 40 2.98 -8.08 6.57
CA VAL A 40 1.99 -9.16 6.47
C VAL A 40 0.65 -8.62 5.94
N ALA A 41 0.25 -7.41 6.36
CA ALA A 41 -0.96 -6.75 5.87
C ALA A 41 -0.94 -6.56 4.34
N TRP A 42 0.20 -6.13 3.79
CA TRP A 42 0.38 -5.96 2.35
C TRP A 42 0.30 -7.31 1.63
N SER A 43 1.00 -8.33 2.13
CA SER A 43 0.99 -9.64 1.47
C SER A 43 -0.38 -10.34 1.50
N ASN A 44 -1.14 -10.19 2.59
CA ASN A 44 -2.52 -10.66 2.65
C ASN A 44 -3.43 -9.86 1.69
N ALA A 45 -3.27 -8.54 1.61
CA ALA A 45 -4.02 -7.71 0.66
C ALA A 45 -3.71 -8.09 -0.80
N SER A 46 -2.45 -8.39 -1.13
CA SER A 46 -2.07 -8.88 -2.46
C SER A 46 -2.72 -10.23 -2.78
N LEU A 47 -2.76 -11.16 -1.82
CA LEU A 47 -3.47 -12.44 -1.99
C LEU A 47 -4.96 -12.22 -2.19
N LEU A 48 -5.58 -11.34 -1.40
CA LEU A 48 -7.00 -11.00 -1.51
C LEU A 48 -7.32 -10.46 -2.90
N ARG A 49 -6.48 -9.55 -3.42
CA ARG A 49 -6.61 -9.06 -4.79
C ARG A 49 -6.58 -10.19 -5.82
N LEU A 50 -5.72 -11.20 -5.64
CA LEU A 50 -5.67 -12.36 -6.55
C LEU A 50 -6.95 -13.20 -6.45
N PHE A 51 -7.47 -13.43 -5.24
CA PHE A 51 -8.75 -14.14 -5.05
C PHE A 51 -9.90 -13.38 -5.72
N ILE A 52 -9.97 -12.06 -5.52
CA ILE A 52 -10.98 -11.21 -6.15
C ILE A 52 -10.87 -11.30 -7.67
N ARG A 53 -9.68 -11.17 -8.26
CA ARG A 53 -9.50 -11.31 -9.71
C ARG A 53 -9.99 -12.66 -10.24
N ARG A 54 -9.67 -13.75 -9.55
CA ARG A 54 -10.11 -15.10 -9.95
C ARG A 54 -11.62 -15.26 -9.84
N PHE A 55 -12.22 -14.75 -8.78
CA PHE A 55 -13.67 -14.77 -8.60
C PHE A 55 -14.39 -13.89 -9.62
N THR A 56 -13.99 -12.63 -9.79
CA THR A 56 -14.69 -11.70 -10.67
C THR A 56 -14.51 -12.07 -12.15
N GLU A 57 -13.53 -12.89 -12.51
CA GLU A 57 -13.37 -13.46 -13.86
C GLU A 57 -14.43 -14.51 -14.21
N THR A 58 -15.09 -15.13 -13.22
CA THR A 58 -16.19 -16.09 -13.47
C THR A 58 -17.56 -15.45 -13.54
N LEU A 59 -17.68 -14.17 -13.19
CA LEU A 59 -18.95 -13.47 -13.22
C LEU A 59 -19.45 -13.27 -14.66
N SER A 60 -20.76 -13.33 -14.83
CA SER A 60 -21.41 -13.06 -16.11
C SER A 60 -21.21 -11.59 -16.51
N LYS A 61 -21.45 -11.29 -17.79
CA LYS A 61 -21.38 -9.90 -18.30
C LYS A 61 -22.37 -8.95 -17.63
N SER A 62 -23.48 -9.45 -17.06
CA SER A 62 -24.45 -8.63 -16.33
C SER A 62 -23.85 -8.01 -15.07
N GLU A 63 -22.88 -8.69 -14.44
CA GLU A 63 -22.23 -8.26 -13.21
C GLU A 63 -20.98 -7.39 -13.46
N TYR A 64 -20.84 -6.81 -14.67
CA TYR A 64 -19.67 -6.00 -15.03
C TYR A 64 -19.37 -4.89 -14.00
N ARG A 65 -20.42 -4.25 -13.47
CA ARG A 65 -20.27 -3.17 -12.49
C ARG A 65 -19.72 -3.69 -11.16
N LEU A 66 -20.27 -4.80 -10.65
CA LEU A 66 -19.77 -5.46 -9.45
C LEU A 66 -18.31 -5.87 -9.63
N LYS A 67 -17.99 -6.54 -10.75
CA LYS A 67 -16.62 -6.91 -11.12
C LYS A 67 -15.66 -5.71 -11.03
N ALA A 68 -16.00 -4.61 -11.70
CA ALA A 68 -15.14 -3.42 -11.75
C ALA A 68 -14.95 -2.82 -10.35
N GLN A 69 -16.04 -2.63 -9.60
CA GLN A 69 -16.01 -2.04 -8.27
C GLN A 69 -15.20 -2.88 -7.28
N THR A 70 -15.41 -4.20 -7.27
CA THR A 70 -14.70 -5.08 -6.34
C THR A 70 -13.22 -5.22 -6.71
N ASP A 71 -12.89 -5.30 -8.01
CA ASP A 71 -11.50 -5.31 -8.47
C ASP A 71 -10.77 -4.00 -8.09
N ASP A 72 -11.42 -2.85 -8.26
CA ASP A 72 -10.87 -1.55 -7.91
C ASP A 72 -10.71 -1.35 -6.40
N ALA A 73 -11.68 -1.78 -5.60
CA ALA A 73 -11.59 -1.75 -4.14
C ALA A 73 -10.42 -2.62 -3.65
N ALA A 74 -10.30 -3.85 -4.15
CA ALA A 74 -9.21 -4.76 -3.78
C ALA A 74 -7.82 -4.23 -4.20
N ARG A 75 -7.73 -3.61 -5.39
CA ARG A 75 -6.51 -2.92 -5.83
C ARG A 75 -6.17 -1.74 -4.91
N SER A 76 -7.17 -1.00 -4.47
CA SER A 76 -7.00 0.18 -3.61
C SER A 76 -6.49 -0.18 -2.21
N VAL A 77 -6.88 -1.33 -1.65
CA VAL A 77 -6.29 -1.84 -0.39
C VAL A 77 -4.75 -1.93 -0.52
N VAL A 78 -4.26 -2.56 -1.59
CA VAL A 78 -2.81 -2.72 -1.82
C VAL A 78 -2.14 -1.38 -2.10
N ALA A 79 -2.68 -0.59 -3.03
CA ALA A 79 -2.10 0.67 -3.47
C ALA A 79 -1.99 1.69 -2.32
N ASN A 80 -3.01 1.77 -1.46
CA ASN A 80 -2.97 2.69 -0.32
C ASN A 80 -1.86 2.31 0.69
N ILE A 81 -1.58 1.02 0.89
CA ILE A 81 -0.45 0.59 1.75
C ILE A 81 0.89 1.02 1.13
N GLU A 82 1.05 0.86 -0.18
CA GLU A 82 2.26 1.21 -0.94
C GLU A 82 2.49 2.72 -0.96
N GLU A 83 1.46 3.49 -1.36
CA GLU A 83 1.49 4.94 -1.40
C GLU A 83 1.71 5.54 -0.01
N GLY A 84 1.02 5.00 0.99
CA GLY A 84 1.18 5.40 2.37
C GLY A 84 2.60 5.14 2.89
N PHE A 85 3.18 3.99 2.54
CA PHE A 85 4.53 3.64 2.95
C PHE A 85 5.57 4.65 2.42
N ALA A 86 5.34 5.17 1.21
CA ALA A 86 6.17 6.18 0.55
C ALA A 86 5.99 7.61 1.11
N ARG A 87 5.02 7.85 2.01
CA ARG A 87 4.81 9.19 2.59
C ARG A 87 5.93 9.57 3.57
N PRO A 88 6.30 10.87 3.63
CA PRO A 88 7.40 11.36 4.46
C PRO A 88 7.11 11.32 5.97
N THR A 89 5.84 11.28 6.37
CA THR A 89 5.45 11.26 7.79
C THR A 89 4.66 10.01 8.19
N THR A 90 4.82 9.60 9.44
CA THR A 90 3.97 8.56 10.05
C THR A 90 2.49 8.95 10.04
N ASN A 91 2.15 10.23 10.23
CA ASN A 91 0.76 10.69 10.20
C ASN A 91 0.10 10.49 8.85
N GLU A 92 0.78 10.88 7.76
CA GLU A 92 0.26 10.62 6.41
C GLU A 92 0.14 9.12 6.17
N TYR A 93 1.12 8.31 6.61
CA TYR A 93 0.98 6.87 6.46
C TYR A 93 -0.27 6.33 7.17
N LEU A 94 -0.55 6.78 8.40
CA LEU A 94 -1.77 6.41 9.13
C LEU A 94 -3.04 6.80 8.35
N THR A 95 -3.07 7.98 7.73
CA THR A 95 -4.18 8.39 6.85
C THR A 95 -4.39 7.40 5.69
N PHE A 96 -3.30 7.01 5.01
CA PHE A 96 -3.36 6.03 3.91
C PHE A 96 -3.77 4.64 4.37
N LEU A 97 -3.33 4.19 5.55
CA LEU A 97 -3.81 2.94 6.14
C LEU A 97 -5.31 3.00 6.44
N GLY A 98 -5.83 4.16 6.85
CA GLY A 98 -7.27 4.39 6.98
C GLY A 98 -8.02 4.21 5.66
N TYR A 99 -7.48 4.72 4.54
CA TYR A 99 -8.05 4.47 3.20
C TYR A 99 -7.99 2.98 2.81
N SER A 100 -6.88 2.30 3.13
CA SER A 100 -6.78 0.85 2.91
C SER A 100 -7.83 0.07 3.70
N GLN A 101 -8.14 0.46 4.94
CA GLN A 101 -9.19 -0.15 5.74
C GLN A 101 -10.57 0.11 5.16
N ALA A 102 -10.86 1.33 4.71
CA ALA A 102 -12.12 1.67 4.05
C ALA A 102 -12.36 0.81 2.81
N SER A 103 -11.36 0.69 1.92
CA SER A 103 -11.46 -0.18 0.74
C SER A 103 -11.60 -1.67 1.10
N LEU A 104 -11.00 -2.14 2.20
CA LEU A 104 -11.17 -3.52 2.65
C LEU A 104 -12.61 -3.80 3.12
N ILE A 105 -13.27 -2.81 3.73
CA ILE A 105 -14.68 -2.89 4.11
C ILE A 105 -15.58 -2.92 2.86
N GLU A 106 -15.25 -2.17 1.81
CA GLU A 106 -15.97 -2.25 0.53
C GLU A 106 -15.87 -3.65 -0.07
N VAL A 107 -14.66 -4.22 -0.16
CA VAL A 107 -14.44 -5.60 -0.62
C VAL A 107 -15.25 -6.60 0.22
N LYS A 108 -15.26 -6.45 1.55
CA LYS A 108 -16.07 -7.30 2.43
C LYS A 108 -17.55 -7.22 2.10
N GLY A 109 -18.08 -6.01 1.91
CA GLY A 109 -19.48 -5.80 1.56
C GLY A 109 -19.84 -6.44 0.21
N ASP A 110 -18.97 -6.31 -0.80
CA ASP A 110 -19.17 -6.91 -2.12
C ASP A 110 -19.17 -8.43 -2.07
N ILE A 111 -18.26 -9.03 -1.31
CA ILE A 111 -18.22 -10.49 -1.09
C ILE A 111 -19.48 -10.99 -0.38
N GLN A 112 -19.95 -10.26 0.64
CA GLN A 112 -21.17 -10.59 1.36
C GLN A 112 -22.39 -10.57 0.44
N ARG A 113 -22.54 -9.51 -0.35
CA ARG A 113 -23.62 -9.40 -1.35
C ARG A 113 -23.51 -10.47 -2.43
N SER A 114 -22.31 -10.70 -2.96
CA SER A 114 -22.08 -11.78 -3.94
C SER A 114 -22.52 -13.15 -3.44
N SER A 115 -22.33 -13.44 -2.15
CA SER A 115 -22.83 -14.68 -1.56
C SER A 115 -24.35 -14.68 -1.41
N GLN A 116 -24.96 -13.58 -0.98
CA GLN A 116 -26.42 -13.42 -0.87
C GLN A 116 -27.13 -13.56 -2.21
N ASP A 117 -26.51 -13.04 -3.27
CA ASP A 117 -27.02 -13.08 -4.65
C ASP A 117 -26.73 -14.44 -5.34
N GLY A 118 -26.09 -15.38 -4.65
CA GLY A 118 -25.78 -16.72 -5.17
C GLY A 118 -24.63 -16.76 -6.19
N LEU A 119 -23.87 -15.66 -6.33
CA LEU A 119 -22.72 -15.55 -7.22
C LEU A 119 -21.46 -16.23 -6.63
N LEU A 120 -21.38 -16.32 -5.31
CA LEU A 120 -20.26 -16.92 -4.58
C LEU A 120 -20.77 -18.03 -3.65
N PRO A 121 -20.25 -19.28 -3.77
CA PRO A 121 -20.69 -20.37 -2.91
C PRO A 121 -20.28 -20.16 -1.45
N SER A 122 -21.16 -20.55 -0.53
CA SER A 122 -20.86 -20.67 0.89
C SER A 122 -20.75 -22.15 1.25
N ILE A 123 -19.58 -22.54 1.74
CA ILE A 123 -19.27 -23.91 2.16
C ILE A 123 -18.69 -23.84 3.57
N PRO A 124 -19.51 -24.08 4.61
CA PRO A 124 -19.05 -24.04 5.99
C PRO A 124 -17.83 -24.92 6.22
N GLY A 125 -16.83 -24.38 6.91
CA GLY A 125 -15.57 -25.08 7.22
C GLY A 125 -14.50 -24.99 6.11
N SER A 126 -14.83 -24.46 4.93
CA SER A 126 -13.80 -24.09 3.95
C SER A 126 -12.89 -22.98 4.50
N SER A 127 -11.62 -23.02 4.14
CA SER A 127 -10.59 -22.13 4.69
C SER A 127 -9.42 -21.98 3.73
N ILE A 128 -8.60 -20.96 3.93
CA ILE A 128 -7.36 -20.71 3.16
C ILE A 128 -6.42 -21.92 3.27
N ALA A 129 -6.31 -22.52 4.45
CA ALA A 129 -5.54 -23.74 4.65
C ALA A 129 -6.12 -24.93 3.87
N GLY A 130 -7.45 -25.03 3.75
CA GLY A 130 -8.12 -26.01 2.90
C GLY A 130 -7.82 -25.84 1.40
N LEU A 131 -7.35 -24.67 0.97
CA LEU A 131 -6.83 -24.43 -0.38
C LEU A 131 -5.37 -24.87 -0.55
N GLY A 132 -4.73 -25.37 0.51
CA GLY A 132 -3.29 -25.63 0.54
C GLY A 132 -2.44 -24.37 0.63
N ILE A 133 -3.03 -23.21 0.94
CA ILE A 133 -2.31 -21.94 1.09
C ILE A 133 -1.93 -21.77 2.55
N ASP A 134 -0.65 -21.97 2.86
CA ASP A 134 -0.04 -21.42 4.07
C ASP A 134 0.38 -19.96 3.81
N LEU A 135 -0.05 -19.05 4.69
CA LEU A 135 0.22 -17.63 4.55
C LEU A 135 1.71 -17.31 4.71
N LYS A 136 2.46 -18.03 5.55
CA LYS A 136 3.88 -17.73 5.79
C LYS A 136 4.76 -18.04 4.57
N PRO A 137 4.69 -19.24 3.95
CA PRO A 137 5.34 -19.51 2.67
C PRO A 137 4.87 -18.57 1.56
N TRP A 138 3.58 -18.23 1.52
CA TRP A 138 3.06 -17.25 0.58
C TRP A 138 3.74 -15.89 0.73
N HIS A 139 3.89 -15.38 1.96
CA HIS A 139 4.54 -14.09 2.22
C HIS A 139 5.96 -14.05 1.68
N GLU A 140 6.74 -15.11 1.91
CA GLU A 140 8.11 -15.21 1.38
C GLU A 140 8.11 -15.36 -0.15
N ALA A 141 7.21 -16.14 -0.74
CA ALA A 141 7.10 -16.28 -2.19
C ALA A 141 6.77 -14.94 -2.87
N LEU A 142 5.76 -14.22 -2.36
CA LEU A 142 5.39 -12.91 -2.88
C LEU A 142 6.54 -11.92 -2.76
N LYS A 143 7.17 -11.82 -1.58
CA LYS A 143 8.33 -10.97 -1.36
C LYS A 143 9.47 -11.28 -2.33
N ASN A 144 9.79 -12.56 -2.52
CA ASN A 144 10.81 -12.99 -3.48
C ASN A 144 10.44 -12.59 -4.91
N SER A 145 9.17 -12.69 -5.29
CA SER A 145 8.68 -12.31 -6.63
C SER A 145 8.86 -10.82 -6.96
N VAL A 146 8.82 -9.95 -5.94
CA VAL A 146 9.02 -8.49 -6.09
C VAL A 146 10.50 -8.10 -6.00
N ILE A 147 11.27 -8.77 -5.14
CA ILE A 147 12.72 -8.51 -4.97
C ILE A 147 13.53 -9.09 -6.12
N SER A 148 13.14 -10.25 -6.64
CA SER A 148 13.79 -10.88 -7.79
C SER A 148 13.50 -10.04 -9.03
N ARG A 149 14.41 -9.12 -9.35
CA ARG A 149 14.44 -8.51 -10.68
C ARG A 149 14.36 -9.64 -11.71
N PRO A 150 13.57 -9.52 -12.79
CA PRO A 150 13.88 -10.30 -13.98
C PRO A 150 15.34 -9.99 -14.33
N LYS A 151 16.16 -11.02 -14.57
CA LYS A 151 17.43 -10.87 -15.28
C LYS A 151 17.10 -10.36 -16.69
N GLY A 152 16.81 -9.07 -16.82
CA GLY A 152 16.26 -8.46 -18.02
C GLY A 152 16.92 -7.12 -18.30
N VAL A 153 17.28 -6.97 -19.56
CA VAL A 153 17.77 -5.86 -20.42
C VAL A 153 17.74 -4.40 -19.88
N TYR A 154 16.92 -4.06 -18.88
CA TYR A 154 16.81 -2.71 -18.31
C TYR A 154 18.04 -2.19 -17.56
N ARG A 155 19.10 -3.00 -17.40
CA ARG A 155 20.35 -2.56 -16.76
C ARG A 155 21.15 -1.57 -17.64
N ASN A 156 20.80 -1.45 -18.93
CA ASN A 156 21.54 -0.67 -19.93
C ASN A 156 20.73 0.51 -20.50
N LEU A 157 19.62 0.92 -19.89
CA LEU A 157 18.98 2.18 -20.28
C LEU A 157 19.78 3.33 -19.66
N GLU A 158 20.69 3.90 -20.45
CA GLU A 158 21.25 5.21 -20.14
C GLU A 158 20.10 6.23 -20.15
N GLU A 159 19.95 6.99 -19.07
CA GLU A 159 19.05 8.14 -19.05
C GLU A 159 19.53 9.12 -20.11
N PRO A 160 18.70 9.50 -21.10
CA PRO A 160 19.11 10.46 -22.10
C PRO A 160 19.40 11.79 -21.41
N LYS A 161 20.69 12.16 -21.36
CA LYS A 161 21.13 13.48 -20.93
C LYS A 161 20.51 14.50 -21.87
N GLY A 162 19.61 15.32 -21.32
CA GLY A 162 18.90 16.35 -22.03
C GLY A 162 19.86 17.24 -22.83
N LYS A 163 19.68 17.22 -24.15
CA LYS A 163 20.00 18.36 -25.01
C LYS A 163 18.72 18.73 -25.72
N ASN A 164 18.33 19.99 -25.54
CA ASN A 164 17.22 20.63 -26.24
C ASN A 164 17.32 20.36 -27.75
N GLN A 165 16.50 19.46 -28.26
CA GLN A 165 16.21 19.37 -29.69
C GLN A 165 14.70 19.19 -29.82
N GLU A 166 14.10 20.11 -30.57
CA GLU A 166 12.67 20.14 -30.85
C GLU A 166 12.18 18.81 -31.42
N PRO A 167 10.91 18.44 -31.17
CA PRO A 167 10.37 17.17 -31.64
C PRO A 167 10.24 17.18 -33.16
N GLN A 168 11.18 16.55 -33.86
CA GLN A 168 10.97 16.18 -35.25
C GLN A 168 9.93 15.08 -35.32
N HIS A 169 8.82 15.38 -36.00
CA HIS A 169 7.82 14.43 -36.43
C HIS A 169 8.46 13.27 -37.20
N ILE A 170 8.48 12.07 -36.63
CA ILE A 170 8.72 10.83 -37.38
C ILE A 170 7.37 10.14 -37.57
N TYR A 171 6.66 10.56 -38.61
CA TYR A 171 5.79 9.64 -39.32
C TYR A 171 6.69 8.88 -40.30
N THR A 172 6.75 7.55 -40.18
CA THR A 172 6.69 6.55 -41.27
C THR A 172 7.34 5.24 -40.81
N ALA A 173 6.52 4.20 -40.66
CA ALA A 173 6.75 2.87 -41.24
C ALA A 173 5.49 2.03 -40.98
N VAL A 174 4.71 1.84 -42.05
CA VAL A 174 3.67 0.82 -42.17
C VAL A 174 4.24 -0.55 -41.78
N ALA A 175 3.74 -1.12 -40.68
CA ALA A 175 4.00 -2.50 -40.31
C ALA A 175 2.79 -3.36 -40.70
N GLU A 176 3.06 -4.42 -41.45
CA GLU A 176 2.09 -5.39 -41.95
C GLU A 176 1.23 -6.03 -40.84
N PRO A 177 -0.01 -6.47 -41.15
CA PRO A 177 -0.96 -6.93 -40.17
C PRO A 177 -0.78 -8.42 -39.84
N HIS A 178 0.38 -8.86 -39.34
CA HIS A 178 0.59 -10.29 -39.04
C HIS A 178 1.09 -10.59 -37.63
N THR A 179 0.39 -11.56 -37.03
CA THR A 179 0.59 -12.25 -35.75
C THR A 179 0.33 -11.47 -34.46
N ILE A 180 -0.87 -11.68 -33.93
CA ILE A 180 -1.18 -11.63 -32.49
C ILE A 180 -0.05 -12.39 -31.79
N GLN A 181 0.88 -11.66 -31.18
CA GLN A 181 1.90 -12.25 -30.34
C GLN A 181 1.15 -13.04 -29.26
N THR A 182 1.42 -14.35 -29.19
CA THR A 182 1.04 -15.27 -28.12
C THR A 182 0.89 -14.53 -26.79
N PRO A 183 -0.21 -14.73 -26.03
CA PRO A 183 -0.38 -14.02 -24.76
C PRO A 183 0.85 -14.29 -23.90
N LEU A 184 1.49 -13.19 -23.46
CA LEU A 184 2.59 -13.23 -22.51
C LEU A 184 2.24 -14.25 -21.41
N LYS A 185 3.12 -15.22 -21.16
CA LYS A 185 2.99 -16.18 -20.05
C LYS A 185 2.48 -15.42 -18.83
N SER A 186 1.36 -15.85 -18.26
CA SER A 186 0.84 -15.27 -17.02
C SER A 186 1.94 -15.31 -15.96
N PHE A 187 2.09 -14.21 -15.23
CA PHE A 187 3.06 -14.10 -14.15
C PHE A 187 2.88 -15.24 -13.14
N THR A 188 3.98 -15.88 -12.72
CA THR A 188 3.98 -16.96 -11.73
C THR A 188 4.69 -16.52 -10.46
N PHE A 189 4.08 -16.75 -9.30
CA PHE A 189 4.66 -16.44 -7.99
C PHE A 189 5.66 -17.51 -7.52
N LEU A 190 5.76 -18.63 -8.24
CA LEU A 190 6.51 -19.83 -7.82
C LEU A 190 5.95 -20.38 -6.50
N TYR A 191 4.63 -20.27 -6.33
CA TYR A 191 3.89 -20.78 -5.18
C TYR A 191 2.65 -21.49 -5.70
N SER A 192 2.80 -22.80 -5.92
CA SER A 192 1.82 -23.68 -6.56
C SER A 192 0.37 -23.50 -6.08
N PRO A 193 0.07 -23.39 -4.76
CA PRO A 193 -1.29 -23.20 -4.29
C PRO A 193 -1.98 -21.93 -4.83
N VAL A 194 -1.23 -20.85 -5.05
CA VAL A 194 -1.75 -19.59 -5.62
C VAL A 194 -1.71 -19.61 -7.15
N ASP A 195 -0.62 -20.12 -7.74
CA ASP A 195 -0.47 -20.19 -9.20
C ASP A 195 -1.57 -21.07 -9.83
N ASN A 196 -1.93 -22.18 -9.17
CA ASN A 196 -2.93 -23.15 -9.62
C ASN A 196 -4.34 -22.90 -9.06
N LEU A 197 -4.56 -21.79 -8.35
CA LEU A 197 -5.84 -21.47 -7.73
C LEU A 197 -6.96 -21.33 -8.77
N ARG A 198 -8.03 -22.13 -8.62
CA ARG A 198 -9.24 -22.06 -9.43
C ARG A 198 -10.34 -21.29 -8.70
N ALA A 199 -11.11 -20.52 -9.45
CA ALA A 199 -12.24 -19.76 -8.92
C ALA A 199 -13.30 -20.64 -8.25
N SER A 200 -13.51 -21.87 -8.72
CA SER A 200 -14.46 -22.83 -8.12
C SER A 200 -14.06 -23.30 -6.71
N GLN A 201 -12.83 -23.04 -6.27
CA GLN A 201 -12.38 -23.34 -4.91
C GLN A 201 -12.61 -22.16 -3.96
N LEU A 202 -12.93 -20.97 -4.49
CA LEU A 202 -13.18 -19.79 -3.67
C LEU A 202 -14.60 -19.82 -3.12
N THR A 203 -14.70 -19.60 -1.82
CA THR A 203 -15.95 -19.59 -1.08
C THR A 203 -16.05 -18.31 -0.26
N TYR A 204 -17.26 -18.00 0.18
CA TYR A 204 -17.52 -16.91 1.11
C TYR A 204 -16.61 -16.97 2.35
N GLU A 205 -16.47 -18.14 2.96
CA GLU A 205 -15.69 -18.34 4.19
C GLU A 205 -14.20 -18.07 3.97
N VAL A 206 -13.63 -18.54 2.85
CA VAL A 206 -12.23 -18.28 2.48
C VAL A 206 -11.97 -16.77 2.35
N PHE A 207 -12.88 -16.03 1.70
CA PHE A 207 -12.74 -14.59 1.57
C PHE A 207 -12.83 -13.89 2.92
N ILE A 208 -13.84 -14.22 3.73
CA ILE A 208 -14.03 -13.61 5.05
C ILE A 208 -12.85 -13.90 5.98
N GLU A 209 -12.29 -15.12 5.94
CA GLU A 209 -11.08 -15.46 6.68
C GLU A 209 -9.91 -14.54 6.31
N LEU A 210 -9.63 -14.39 5.01
CA LEU A 210 -8.51 -13.58 4.54
C LEU A 210 -8.73 -12.09 4.84
N ILE A 211 -9.96 -11.59 4.64
CA ILE A 211 -10.34 -10.21 4.97
C ILE A 211 -10.12 -9.93 6.45
N ASN A 212 -10.60 -10.80 7.34
CA ASN A 212 -10.47 -10.61 8.79
C ASN A 212 -8.99 -10.66 9.23
N LYS A 213 -8.20 -11.58 8.66
CA LYS A 213 -6.74 -11.62 8.92
C LYS A 213 -6.06 -10.35 8.41
N THR A 214 -6.42 -9.86 7.23
CA THR A 214 -5.88 -8.61 6.66
C THR A 214 -6.20 -7.41 7.54
N ASP A 215 -7.47 -7.27 7.97
CA ASP A 215 -7.90 -6.19 8.86
C ASP A 215 -7.17 -6.23 10.20
N TRP A 216 -7.03 -7.42 10.79
CA TRP A 216 -6.27 -7.59 12.04
C TRP A 216 -4.82 -7.09 11.89
N HIS A 217 -4.12 -7.49 10.84
CA HIS A 217 -2.75 -7.05 10.59
C HIS A 217 -2.65 -5.55 10.28
N LEU A 218 -3.64 -4.96 9.58
CA LEU A 218 -3.71 -3.52 9.37
C LEU A 218 -3.86 -2.77 10.69
N ARG A 219 -4.76 -3.23 11.58
CA ARG A 219 -4.94 -2.62 12.92
C ARG A 219 -3.67 -2.72 13.76
N ARG A 220 -3.01 -3.89 13.77
CA ARG A 220 -1.73 -4.06 14.48
C ARG A 220 -0.64 -3.12 13.94
N LEU A 221 -0.60 -2.92 12.63
CA LEU A 221 0.33 -1.97 12.01
C LEU A 221 0.01 -0.53 12.43
N VAL A 222 -1.27 -0.13 12.41
CA VAL A 222 -1.73 1.19 12.86
C VAL A 222 -1.33 1.44 14.31
N GLU A 223 -1.68 0.53 15.22
CA GLU A 223 -1.32 0.63 16.64
C GLU A 223 0.19 0.78 16.83
N SER A 224 1.00 -0.04 16.14
CA SER A 224 2.46 0.05 16.22
C SER A 224 3.01 1.40 15.73
N LEU A 225 2.38 2.01 14.73
CA LEU A 225 2.78 3.30 14.17
C LEU A 225 2.34 4.46 15.07
N GLU A 226 1.15 4.39 15.66
CA GLU A 226 0.65 5.34 16.67
C GLU A 226 1.55 5.33 17.91
N ASP A 227 1.93 4.15 18.39
CA ASP A 227 2.86 3.99 19.51
C ASP A 227 4.23 4.59 19.19
N LYS A 228 4.74 4.36 17.97
CA LYS A 228 5.99 4.99 17.52
C LYS A 228 5.86 6.51 17.51
N LEU A 229 4.80 7.04 16.92
CA LEU A 229 4.54 8.47 16.84
C LEU A 229 4.45 9.11 18.24
N ASN A 230 3.75 8.48 19.17
CA ASN A 230 3.60 8.96 20.53
C ASN A 230 4.95 8.98 21.28
N ARG A 231 5.80 7.96 21.08
CA ARG A 231 7.16 7.94 21.64
C ARG A 231 8.02 9.07 21.06
N ASP A 232 7.99 9.27 19.74
CA ASP A 232 8.75 10.32 19.06
C ASP A 232 8.33 11.72 19.55
N GLN A 233 7.03 11.95 19.75
CA GLN A 233 6.51 13.21 20.30
C GLN A 233 6.94 13.44 21.75
N LYS A 234 6.88 12.42 22.61
CA LYS A 234 7.35 12.51 24.00
C LYS A 234 8.84 12.86 24.07
N PHE A 235 9.66 12.19 23.26
CA PHE A 235 11.09 12.47 23.18
C PHE A 235 11.36 13.94 22.79
N TYR A 236 10.65 14.44 21.78
CA TYR A 236 10.75 15.84 21.36
C TYR A 236 10.38 16.83 22.47
N GLN A 237 9.34 16.55 23.26
CA GLN A 237 8.94 17.41 24.38
C GLN A 237 10.00 17.45 25.49
N VAL A 238 10.59 16.28 25.83
CA VAL A 238 11.66 16.18 26.83
C VAL A 238 12.91 16.95 26.39
N GLU A 239 13.33 16.80 25.13
CA GLU A 239 14.50 17.51 24.61
C GLU A 239 14.29 19.03 24.60
N ARG A 240 13.08 19.49 24.25
CA ARG A 240 12.73 20.92 24.37
C ARG A 240 12.79 21.43 25.81
N ALA A 241 12.35 20.62 26.78
CA ALA A 241 12.41 20.99 28.20
C ALA A 241 13.87 21.06 28.70
N ARG A 242 14.72 20.11 28.27
CA ARG A 242 16.16 20.12 28.54
C ARG A 242 16.86 21.35 27.98
N ILE A 243 16.61 21.70 26.72
CA ILE A 243 17.18 22.92 26.11
C ILE A 243 16.72 24.17 26.88
N ARG A 244 15.42 24.27 27.22
CA ARG A 244 14.89 25.41 28.00
C ARG A 244 15.53 25.53 29.39
N SER A 245 15.74 24.42 30.08
CA SER A 245 16.39 24.44 31.41
C SER A 245 17.86 24.84 31.31
N ASN A 246 18.59 24.37 30.31
CA ASN A 246 19.99 24.78 30.06
C ASN A 246 20.12 26.27 29.70
N VAL A 247 19.15 26.83 28.95
CA VAL A 247 19.13 28.27 28.64
C VAL A 247 18.81 29.12 29.87
N LYS A 248 17.98 28.63 30.80
CA LYS A 248 17.69 29.34 32.07
C LYS A 248 18.84 29.33 33.09
N MET A 249 19.82 28.44 32.95
CA MET A 249 20.99 28.35 33.83
C MET A 249 22.20 29.15 33.33
N ARG A 250 22.06 29.88 32.21
CA ARG A 250 23.05 30.82 31.67
C ARG A 250 22.52 32.25 31.78
#